data_AF-A0A101G7J8-F1
#
_entry.id   AF-A0A101G7J8-F1
#
_cell.length_a   1.000
_cell.length_b   1.000
_cell.length_c   1.000
_cell.angle_alpha   90.00
_cell.angle_beta   90.00
_cell.angle_gamma   90.00
#
_symmetry.space_group_name_H-M   'P 1'
#
loop_
_entity.id
_entity.type
_entity.pdbx_description
1 polymer ?
#
loop_
_entity_poly.entity_id
_entity_poly.type
_entity_poly.pdbx_seq_one_letter_code
_entity_poly.pdbx_strand_id
1 'polypeptide(L)' 'MKPLDECLYYIVRADGGGIPEKDVYFNDALAHIRVKGFENLELCAVEIRALVNAARRRGRLQELDEAVGL' A
#
# COMPACT_ATOMS: atom_id res chain seq x y z
N MET A 1 -2.82 2.20 -13.77
CA MET A 1 -2.09 1.81 -12.55
C MET A 1 -0.72 2.47 -12.59
N LYS A 2 -0.43 3.29 -11.59
CA LYS A 2 0.89 3.88 -11.35
C LYS A 2 1.93 2.78 -11.04
N PRO A 3 3.22 3.02 -11.30
CA PRO A 3 4.29 2.13 -10.85
C PRO A 3 4.22 1.87 -9.35
N LEU A 4 4.51 0.63 -8.92
CA LEU A 4 4.37 0.24 -7.52
C LEU A 4 5.32 1.04 -6.62
N ASP A 5 6.55 1.25 -7.05
CA ASP A 5 7.57 2.08 -6.38
C ASP A 5 7.09 3.52 -6.19
N GLU A 6 6.45 4.12 -7.19
CA GLU A 6 5.80 5.45 -7.07
C GLU A 6 4.71 5.41 -5.98
N CYS A 7 3.85 4.39 -5.98
CA CYS A 7 2.80 4.25 -4.97
C CYS A 7 3.38 4.12 -3.55
N LEU A 8 4.34 3.21 -3.37
CA LEU A 8 4.98 2.94 -2.08
C LEU A 8 5.72 4.17 -1.55
N TYR A 9 6.43 4.89 -2.41
CA TYR A 9 7.11 6.13 -2.05
C TYR A 9 6.15 7.14 -1.40
N TYR A 10 4.99 7.39 -2.02
CA TYR A 10 4.03 8.35 -1.46
C TYR A 10 3.34 7.84 -0.20
N ILE A 11 3.04 6.54 -0.12
CA ILE A 11 2.44 5.92 1.07
C ILE A 11 3.40 6.00 2.27
N VAL A 12 4.67 5.64 2.07
CA VAL A 12 5.72 5.71 3.11
C VAL A 12 5.97 7.15 3.54
N ARG A 13 6.05 8.08 2.59
CA ARG A 13 6.23 9.51 2.88
C ARG A 13 5.10 10.05 3.75
N ALA A 14 3.86 9.71 3.45
CA ALA A 14 2.71 10.18 4.24
C ALA A 14 2.67 9.55 5.64
N ASP A 15 3.05 8.27 5.77
CA ASP A 15 3.16 7.59 7.08
C ASP A 15 4.21 8.23 7.99
N GLY A 16 5.30 8.75 7.42
CA GLY A 16 6.36 9.47 8.13
C GLY A 16 6.03 10.91 8.54
N GLY A 17 4.74 11.32 8.49
CA GLY A 17 4.32 12.69 8.81
C GLY A 17 4.44 13.68 7.64
N GLY A 18 4.63 13.17 6.43
CA GLY A 18 4.61 13.98 5.21
C GLY A 18 3.21 14.43 4.79
N ILE A 19 3.13 14.98 3.58
CA ILE A 19 1.84 15.37 2.97
C ILE A 19 0.99 14.11 2.77
N PRO A 20 -0.32 14.15 3.10
CA PRO A 20 -1.23 13.05 2.84
C PRO A 20 -1.15 12.57 1.40
N GLU A 21 -1.04 11.25 1.23
CA GLU A 21 -1.01 10.60 -0.06
C GLU A 21 -2.41 10.56 -0.70
N LYS A 22 -2.46 10.67 -2.04
CA LYS A 22 -3.71 10.53 -2.80
C LYS A 22 -4.19 9.08 -2.79
N ASP A 23 -5.50 8.87 -2.81
CA ASP A 23 -6.11 7.53 -2.82
C ASP A 23 -5.67 6.65 -4.00
N VAL A 24 -5.33 7.27 -5.14
CA VAL A 24 -4.82 6.53 -6.32
C VAL A 24 -3.60 5.68 -5.99
N TYR A 25 -2.70 6.16 -5.11
CA TYR A 25 -1.49 5.40 -4.77
C TYR A 25 -1.81 4.16 -3.95
N PHE A 26 -2.73 4.25 -3.00
CA PHE A 26 -3.18 3.10 -2.22
C PHE A 26 -3.95 2.10 -3.10
N ASN A 27 -4.87 2.59 -3.94
CA ASN A 27 -5.66 1.74 -4.84
C ASN A 27 -4.77 0.99 -5.84
N ASP A 28 -3.81 1.68 -6.45
CA ASP A 28 -2.90 1.07 -7.42
C ASP A 28 -1.92 0.11 -6.72
N ALA A 29 -1.50 0.38 -5.48
CA ALA A 29 -0.70 -0.57 -4.70
C ALA A 29 -1.49 -1.87 -4.42
N LEU A 30 -2.76 -1.78 -4.02
CA LEU A 30 -3.62 -2.97 -3.87
C LEU A 30 -3.78 -3.73 -5.18
N ALA A 31 -3.92 -3.03 -6.31
CA ALA A 31 -4.01 -3.66 -7.62
C ALA A 31 -2.71 -4.42 -7.97
N HIS A 32 -1.52 -3.88 -7.68
CA HIS A 32 -0.26 -4.61 -7.86
C HIS A 32 -0.19 -5.86 -6.98
N ILE A 33 -0.59 -5.76 -5.71
CA ILE A 33 -0.63 -6.90 -4.79
C ILE A 33 -1.53 -8.00 -5.34
N ARG A 34 -2.73 -7.67 -5.79
CA ARG A 34 -3.68 -8.63 -6.39
C ARG A 34 -3.15 -9.28 -7.66
N VAL A 35 -2.45 -8.52 -8.50
CA VAL A 35 -1.94 -9.01 -9.80
C VAL A 35 -0.70 -9.88 -9.63
N LYS A 36 0.22 -9.48 -8.76
CA LYS A 36 1.54 -10.12 -8.63
C LYS A 36 1.60 -11.12 -7.48
N GLY A 37 0.69 -11.03 -6.51
CA GLY A 37 0.79 -11.70 -5.23
C GLY A 37 1.74 -10.96 -4.28
N PHE A 38 1.35 -10.82 -3.02
CA PHE A 38 2.10 -10.07 -2.00
C PHE A 38 3.55 -10.56 -1.86
N GLU A 39 3.76 -11.89 -1.84
CA GLU A 39 5.08 -12.50 -1.67
C GLU A 39 6.07 -12.16 -2.80
N ASN A 40 5.56 -11.89 -4.01
CA ASN A 40 6.39 -11.58 -5.18
C ASN A 40 6.76 -10.09 -5.30
N LEU A 41 6.31 -9.24 -4.37
CA LEU A 41 6.58 -7.81 -4.41
C LEU A 41 7.85 -7.39 -3.66
N GLU A 42 8.48 -8.30 -2.92
CA GLU A 42 9.73 -8.06 -2.16
C GLU A 42 9.69 -6.81 -1.27
N LEU A 43 8.51 -6.48 -0.72
CA LEU A 43 8.31 -5.28 0.09
C LEU A 43 9.12 -5.36 1.39
N CYS A 44 9.76 -4.24 1.74
CA CYS A 44 10.47 -4.14 3.01
C CYS A 44 9.52 -3.80 4.17
N ALA A 45 9.99 -4.00 5.40
CA ALA A 45 9.17 -3.82 6.61
C ALA A 45 8.55 -2.42 6.74
N VAL A 46 9.22 -1.36 6.27
CA VAL A 46 8.68 0.01 6.33
C VAL A 46 7.54 0.21 5.33
N GLU A 47 7.61 -0.39 4.15
CA GLU A 47 6.55 -0.33 3.13
C GLU A 47 5.31 -1.09 3.59
N ILE A 48 5.50 -2.29 4.15
CA ILE A 48 4.41 -3.10 4.72
C ILE A 48 3.70 -2.32 5.84
N ARG A 49 4.47 -1.76 6.78
CA ARG A 49 3.90 -0.95 7.87
C ARG A 49 3.12 0.24 7.33
N ALA A 50 3.67 0.94 6.34
CA ALA A 50 3.02 2.10 5.75
C ALA A 50 1.72 1.72 5.02
N LEU A 51 1.67 0.59 4.31
CA LEU A 51 0.46 0.04 3.69
C LEU A 51 -0.62 -0.28 4.74
N VAL A 52 -0.26 -0.96 5.81
CA VAL A 52 -1.19 -1.29 6.91
C VAL A 52 -1.74 -0.01 7.56
N ASN A 53 -0.88 0.96 7.83
CA ASN A 53 -1.30 2.23 8.39
C ASN A 53 -2.18 3.04 7.42
N ALA A 54 -1.85 3.04 6.13
CA ALA A 54 -2.64 3.67 5.09
C ALA A 54 -4.04 3.03 4.95
N ALA A 55 -4.12 1.70 5.06
CA ALA A 55 -5.38 0.96 5.09
C ALA A 55 -6.19 1.29 6.35
N ARG A 56 -5.54 1.32 7.52
CA ARG A 56 -6.17 1.67 8.80
C ARG A 56 -6.76 3.07 8.80
N ARG A 57 -6.00 4.08 8.35
CA ARG A 57 -6.47 5.48 8.24
C ARG A 57 -7.70 5.62 7.34
N ARG A 58 -7.86 4.73 6.36
CA ARG A 58 -8.98 4.69 5.43
C ARG A 58 -10.14 3.79 5.86
N GLY A 59 -9.98 3.03 6.94
CA GLY A 59 -10.97 2.00 7.32
C GLY A 59 -11.04 0.84 6.32
N ARG A 60 -9.95 0.56 5.58
CA ARG A 60 -9.90 -0.43 4.49
C ARG A 60 -8.93 -1.58 4.78
N LEU A 61 -8.80 -1.98 6.06
CA LEU A 61 -7.93 -3.10 6.46
C LEU A 61 -8.39 -4.42 5.83
N GLN A 62 -9.70 -4.69 5.83
CA GLN A 62 -10.26 -5.89 5.22
C GLN A 62 -9.91 -6.00 3.73
N GLU A 63 -9.92 -4.88 3.00
CA GLU A 63 -9.56 -4.88 1.58
C GLU A 63 -8.06 -5.16 1.35
N LEU A 64 -7.21 -4.73 2.30
CA LEU A 64 -5.80 -5.08 2.28
C LEU A 64 -5.61 -6.57 2.58
N ASP A 65 -6.29 -7.12 3.59
CA ASP A 65 -6.26 -8.55 3.94
C ASP A 65 -6.67 -9.42 2.73
N GLU A 66 -7.78 -9.07 2.08
CA GLU A 66 -8.25 -9.73 0.85
C GLU A 66 -7.22 -9.65 -0.28
N ALA A 67 -6.50 -8.52 -0.42
CA ALA A 67 -5.49 -8.36 -1.45
C ALA A 67 -4.25 -9.23 -1.18
N VAL A 68 -3.82 -9.35 0.08
CA VAL A 68 -2.66 -10.17 0.46
C VAL A 68 -2.98 -11.66 0.63
N GLY A 69 -4.26 -12.04 0.58
CA GLY A 69 -4.74 -13.41 0.69
C GLY A 69 -4.86 -13.93 2.13
N LEU A 70 -5.20 -13.04 3.08
CA LEU A 70 -5.43 -13.35 4.49
C LEU A 70 -6.91 -13.41 4.86
#